data_AF-A0A4U6UWI7-F1
#
_entry.id   AF-A0A4U6UWI7-F1
#
_cell.length_a   1.000
_cell.length_b   1.000
_cell.length_c   1.000
_cell.angle_alpha   90.00
_cell.angle_beta   90.00
_cell.angle_gamma   90.00
#
_symmetry.space_group_name_H-M   'P 1'
#
loop_
_entity.id
_entity.type
_entity.pdbx_description
1 polymer ?
#
loop_
_entity_poly.entity_id
_entity_poly.type
_entity_poly.pdbx_seq_one_letter_code
_entity_poly.pdbx_strand_id
1 'polypeptide(L)'
;MVTPGAGRSSPGATRPTRPAAGFTRSPHARIYCRAGEGFSLTVRDGAVCLAPADANDEYQHWIQDKRPGNRIRDLEGYPAFVLVNKVTGDVIDASVGQGNPFL
;
A
#
# COMPACT_ATOMS: atom_id res chain seq x y z
N MET A 1 -30.23 27.16 -30.08
CA MET A 1 -31.35 26.63 -29.27
C MET A 1 -31.27 25.11 -29.29
N VAL A 2 -30.65 24.51 -28.27
CA VAL A 2 -30.85 23.13 -27.78
C VAL A 2 -30.33 23.09 -26.33
N THR A 3 -31.05 22.36 -25.49
CA THR A 3 -31.15 22.35 -24.02
C THR A 3 -29.99 21.60 -23.33
N PRO A 4 -29.64 21.89 -22.06
CA PRO A 4 -28.62 21.12 -21.33
C PRO A 4 -29.23 19.88 -20.65
N GLY A 5 -28.59 18.72 -20.84
CA GLY A 5 -28.92 17.48 -20.12
C GLY A 5 -28.04 17.31 -18.88
N ALA A 6 -28.64 17.44 -17.70
CA ALA A 6 -27.99 17.17 -16.42
C ALA A 6 -27.78 15.65 -16.23
N GLY A 7 -26.54 15.18 -16.40
CA GLY A 7 -26.11 13.85 -15.97
C GLY A 7 -25.58 13.92 -14.54
N ARG A 8 -26.37 13.46 -13.57
CA ARG A 8 -25.93 13.29 -12.18
C ARG A 8 -24.84 12.21 -12.13
N SER A 9 -23.61 12.60 -11.83
CA SER A 9 -22.54 11.66 -11.49
C SER A 9 -22.85 11.02 -10.12
N SER A 10 -23.20 9.75 -10.12
CA SER A 10 -23.34 8.95 -8.89
C SER A 10 -22.02 8.94 -8.11
N PRO A 11 -22.02 9.10 -6.77
CA PRO A 11 -20.82 8.89 -5.98
C PRO A 11 -20.44 7.41 -6.05
N GLY A 12 -19.20 7.15 -6.49
CA GLY A 12 -18.65 5.81 -6.67
C GLY A 12 -18.77 5.00 -5.38
N ALA A 13 -19.45 3.86 -5.47
CA ALA A 13 -19.56 2.91 -4.38
C ALA A 13 -18.16 2.45 -3.96
N THR A 14 -17.77 2.75 -2.72
CA THR A 14 -16.57 2.19 -2.08
C THR A 14 -16.73 0.68 -2.06
N ARG A 15 -16.01 -0.01 -2.96
CA ARG A 15 -16.04 -1.46 -3.04
C ARG A 15 -15.52 -1.98 -1.70
N PRO A 16 -16.27 -2.80 -0.94
CA PRO A 16 -15.76 -3.36 0.30
C PRO A 16 -14.53 -4.20 -0.04
N THR A 17 -13.37 -3.77 0.46
CA THR A 17 -12.09 -4.45 0.28
C THR A 17 -12.18 -5.78 1.00
N ARG A 18 -12.34 -6.87 0.24
CA ARG A 18 -12.24 -8.22 0.77
C ARG A 18 -10.88 -8.36 1.46
N PRO A 19 -10.80 -8.77 2.73
CA PRO A 19 -9.52 -8.94 3.42
C PRO A 19 -8.60 -9.86 2.62
N ALA A 20 -7.31 -9.55 2.61
CA ALA A 20 -6.29 -10.37 1.96
C ALA A 20 -6.14 -11.72 2.67
N ALA A 21 -7.06 -12.66 2.39
CA ALA A 21 -7.15 -13.96 3.05
C ALA A 21 -5.88 -14.81 2.97
N GLY A 22 -4.96 -14.52 2.03
CA GLY A 22 -3.71 -15.26 1.82
C GLY A 22 -2.56 -14.93 2.79
N PHE A 23 -2.75 -13.95 3.66
CA PHE A 23 -1.67 -13.32 4.43
C PHE A 23 -1.96 -13.15 5.93
N THR A 24 -3.14 -13.54 6.41
CA THR A 24 -3.58 -13.32 7.80
C THR A 24 -2.70 -13.98 8.88
N ARG A 25 -1.96 -15.04 8.51
CA ARG A 25 -1.02 -15.77 9.38
C ARG A 25 0.45 -15.42 9.14
N SER A 26 0.74 -14.53 8.20
CA SER A 26 2.11 -14.16 7.90
C SER A 26 2.65 -13.19 8.97
N PRO A 27 3.94 -13.31 9.34
CA PRO A 27 4.60 -12.29 10.15
C PRO A 27 4.46 -10.93 9.47
N HIS A 28 4.14 -9.91 10.25
CA HIS A 28 4.01 -8.53 9.80
C HIS A 28 4.95 -7.62 10.60
N ALA A 29 5.28 -6.49 10.00
CA ALA A 29 6.14 -5.47 10.57
C ALA A 29 5.46 -4.10 10.51
N ARG A 30 5.93 -3.20 11.36
CA ARG A 30 5.64 -1.77 11.28
C ARG A 30 6.74 -1.11 10.46
N ILE A 31 6.36 -0.27 9.51
CA ILE A 31 7.28 0.62 8.80
C ILE A 31 7.14 2.00 9.43
N TYR A 32 8.23 2.60 9.87
CA TYR A 32 8.24 3.90 10.53
C TYR A 32 9.27 4.84 9.91
N CYS A 33 9.06 6.14 10.07
CA CYS A 33 10.03 7.14 9.65
C CYS A 33 11.04 7.38 10.77
N ARG A 34 12.35 7.27 10.49
CA ARG A 34 13.38 7.55 11.51
C ARG A 34 13.38 9.01 11.97
N ALA A 35 12.99 9.94 11.11
CA ALA A 35 12.86 11.36 11.47
C ALA A 35 11.64 11.65 12.37
N GLY A 36 10.71 10.68 12.49
CA GLY A 36 9.51 10.79 13.30
C GLY A 36 8.99 9.40 13.68
N GLU A 37 9.62 8.79 14.68
CA GLU A 37 9.35 7.39 15.07
C GLU A 37 7.92 7.18 15.59
N GLY A 38 7.24 8.25 16.00
CA GLY A 38 5.82 8.26 16.36
C GLY A 38 4.86 8.11 15.17
N PHE A 39 5.36 8.01 13.93
CA PHE A 39 4.55 7.81 12.74
C PHE A 39 4.81 6.44 12.10
N SER A 40 3.74 5.81 11.63
CA SER A 40 3.77 4.56 10.88
C SER A 40 3.27 4.77 9.46
N LEU A 41 3.81 4.00 8.51
CA LEU A 41 3.28 3.89 7.16
C LEU A 41 1.92 3.16 7.20
N THR A 42 0.91 3.73 6.55
CA THR A 42 -0.44 3.16 6.50
C THR A 42 -1.08 3.38 5.13
N VAL A 43 -2.19 2.67 4.86
CA VAL A 43 -3.04 2.90 3.68
C VAL A 43 -4.31 3.62 4.12
N ARG A 44 -4.60 4.76 3.49
CA ARG A 44 -5.82 5.56 3.68
C ARG A 44 -6.36 5.96 2.32
N ASP A 45 -7.64 5.69 2.09
CA ASP A 45 -8.34 6.04 0.84
C ASP A 45 -7.60 5.58 -0.43
N GLY A 46 -6.94 4.42 -0.36
CA GLY A 46 -6.16 3.84 -1.46
C GLY A 46 -4.77 4.48 -1.68
N ALA A 47 -4.36 5.43 -0.85
CA ALA A 47 -3.05 6.06 -0.88
C ALA A 47 -2.19 5.63 0.32
N VAL A 48 -0.87 5.60 0.12
CA VAL A 48 0.10 5.35 1.19
C VAL A 48 0.47 6.67 1.85
N CYS A 49 0.36 6.75 3.18
CA CYS A 49 0.70 7.96 3.95
C CYS A 49 1.31 7.63 5.32
N LEU A 50 1.80 8.65 6.02
CA LEU A 50 2.23 8.55 7.41
C LEU A 50 1.09 8.98 8.35
N ALA A 51 0.81 8.17 9.36
CA ALA A 51 -0.15 8.47 10.42
C ALA A 51 0.48 8.21 11.79
N PRO A 52 -0.03 8.82 12.88
CA PRO A 52 0.41 8.49 14.24
C PRO A 52 0.35 6.98 14.50
N ALA A 53 1.37 6.47 15.18
CA ALA A 53 1.51 5.05 15.44
C ALA A 53 0.39 4.53 16.36
N ASP A 54 -0.31 3.50 15.90
CA ASP A 54 -1.31 2.78 16.67
C ASP A 54 -1.14 1.27 16.42
N ALA A 55 -0.84 0.52 17.48
CA ALA A 55 -0.65 -0.92 17.38
C ALA A 55 -1.93 -1.67 16.99
N ASN A 56 -3.10 -1.09 17.26
CA ASN A 56 -4.41 -1.66 16.94
C ASN A 56 -4.86 -1.36 15.50
N ASP A 57 -4.20 -0.43 14.82
CA ASP A 57 -4.49 -0.09 13.44
C ASP A 57 -3.85 -1.12 12.50
N GLU A 58 -4.63 -2.11 12.07
CA GLU A 58 -4.15 -3.17 11.19
C GLU A 58 -3.67 -2.65 9.82
N TYR A 59 -4.10 -1.46 9.38
CA TYR A 59 -3.60 -0.85 8.15
C TYR A 59 -2.15 -0.38 8.28
N GLN A 60 -1.61 -0.25 9.50
CA GLN A 60 -0.19 0.02 9.76
C GLN A 60 0.68 -1.24 9.71
N HIS A 61 0.09 -2.41 9.50
CA HIS A 61 0.80 -3.69 9.49
C HIS A 61 1.13 -4.09 8.05
N TRP A 62 2.42 -4.31 7.79
CA TRP A 62 2.94 -4.64 6.47
C TRP A 62 3.60 -6.01 6.47
N ILE A 63 3.37 -6.77 5.41
CA ILE A 63 3.91 -8.11 5.24
C ILE A 63 5.03 -8.04 4.23
N GLN A 64 6.17 -8.60 4.61
CA GLN A 64 7.30 -8.80 3.72
C GLN A 64 7.09 -10.09 2.93
N ASP A 65 6.48 -10.01 1.75
CA ASP A 65 6.28 -11.18 0.90
C ASP A 65 7.56 -11.53 0.14
N LYS A 66 8.20 -12.61 0.59
CA LYS A 66 9.40 -13.21 -0.02
C LYS A 66 9.08 -14.43 -0.89
N ARG A 67 7.80 -14.83 -1.03
CA ARG A 67 7.39 -15.98 -1.86
C ARG A 67 7.84 -15.89 -3.32
N PRO A 68 7.99 -14.71 -3.94
CA PRO A 68 8.59 -14.61 -5.27
C PRO A 68 10.02 -15.19 -5.35
N GLY A 69 10.73 -15.32 -4.22
CA GLY A 69 12.08 -15.88 -4.16
C GLY A 69 13.04 -15.08 -5.05
N ASN A 70 13.77 -15.77 -5.92
CA ASN A 70 14.70 -15.13 -6.87
C ASN A 70 14.02 -14.60 -8.15
N ARG A 71 12.68 -14.62 -8.23
CA ARG A 71 11.95 -14.11 -9.40
C ARG A 71 11.92 -12.58 -9.45
N ILE A 72 12.00 -11.93 -8.29
CA ILE A 72 12.12 -10.48 -8.20
C ILE A 72 13.52 -10.19 -7.71
N ARG A 73 14.21 -9.28 -8.41
CA ARG A 73 15.58 -8.89 -8.09
C ARG A 73 15.69 -7.38 -8.05
N ASP A 74 16.61 -6.88 -7.23
CA ASP A 74 17.06 -5.51 -7.33
C ASP A 74 17.97 -5.29 -8.55
N LEU A 75 18.48 -4.08 -8.70
CA LEU A 75 19.30 -3.67 -9.84
C LEU A 75 20.68 -4.35 -9.83
N GLU A 76 21.17 -4.73 -8.65
CA GLU A 76 22.38 -5.50 -8.44
C GLU A 76 22.17 -7.03 -8.62
N GLY A 77 20.93 -7.47 -8.81
CA GLY A 77 20.57 -8.86 -9.08
C GLY A 77 20.34 -9.73 -7.84
N TYR A 78 20.29 -9.14 -6.65
CA TYR A 78 19.96 -9.84 -5.41
C TYR A 78 18.45 -10.05 -5.26
N PRO A 79 18.00 -11.10 -4.53
CA PRO A 79 16.57 -11.34 -4.32
C PRO A 79 15.91 -10.18 -3.59
N ALA A 80 14.82 -9.67 -4.18
CA ALA A 80 14.00 -8.62 -3.60
C ALA A 80 12.68 -9.17 -3.04
N PHE A 81 11.96 -8.36 -2.30
CA PHE A 81 10.69 -8.71 -1.67
C PHE A 81 9.64 -7.64 -1.93
N VAL A 82 8.38 -8.00 -1.72
CA VAL A 82 7.24 -7.11 -1.90
C VAL A 82 6.69 -6.71 -0.53
N LEU A 83 6.34 -5.45 -0.36
CA LEU A 83 5.61 -4.97 0.82
C LEU A 83 4.11 -4.96 0.52
N VAL A 84 3.38 -5.78 1.26
CA VAL A 84 1.93 -5.96 1.12
C VAL A 84 1.23 -5.41 2.35
N ASN A 85 0.22 -4.57 2.17
CA ASN A 85 -0.61 -4.15 3.29
C ASN A 85 -1.44 -5.33 3.81
N LYS A 86 -1.42 -5.57 5.13
CA LYS A 86 -2.11 -6.73 5.73
C LYS A 86 -3.63 -6.71 5.50
N VAL A 87 -4.25 -5.54 5.54
CA VAL A 87 -5.71 -5.39 5.44
C VAL A 87 -6.16 -5.40 3.99
N THR A 88 -5.57 -4.53 3.15
CA THR A 88 -6.04 -4.36 1.77
C THR A 88 -5.48 -5.40 0.82
N GLY A 89 -4.29 -5.94 1.10
CA GLY A 89 -3.55 -6.80 0.17
C GLY A 89 -2.88 -6.04 -0.97
N ASP A 90 -2.92 -4.70 -0.94
CA ASP A 90 -2.27 -3.86 -1.94
C ASP A 90 -0.77 -3.81 -1.70
N VAL A 91 -0.04 -3.53 -2.78
CA VAL A 91 1.41 -3.48 -2.82
C VAL A 91 1.87 -2.04 -3.01
N ILE A 92 2.95 -1.67 -2.34
CA ILE A 92 3.64 -0.40 -2.62
C ILE A 92 4.37 -0.54 -3.95
N ASP A 93 4.02 0.33 -4.90
CA ASP A 93 4.77 0.53 -6.14
C ASP A 93 5.31 1.95 -6.19
N ALA A 94 6.49 2.11 -6.77
CA ALA A 94 7.01 3.42 -7.08
C ALA A 94 6.26 3.92 -8.33
N SER A 95 5.47 4.99 -8.20
CA SER A 95 4.87 5.62 -9.37
C SER A 95 5.96 6.03 -10.37
N VAL A 96 5.76 5.72 -11.66
CA VAL A 96 6.64 6.20 -12.74
C VAL A 96 6.51 7.72 -12.86
N GLY A 97 7.31 8.44 -12.08
CA GLY A 97 7.30 9.89 -11.93
C GLY A 97 8.47 10.39 -11.07
N GLN A 98 8.74 11.71 -11.07
CA GLN A 98 9.85 12.36 -10.34
C GLN A 98 9.97 11.84 -8.91
N GLY A 99 10.97 11.01 -8.64
CA GLY A 99 11.09 10.27 -7.39
C GLY A 99 11.48 8.81 -7.57
N ASN A 100 11.58 8.31 -8.81
CA ASN A 100 12.41 7.14 -9.07
C ASN A 100 13.79 7.43 -8.45
N PRO A 101 14.30 6.63 -7.49
CA PRO A 101 15.70 6.71 -7.13
C PRO A 101 16.46 6.36 -8.40
N PHE A 102 16.96 7.40 -9.09
CA PHE A 102 18.00 7.22 -10.08
C PHE A 102 19.17 6.65 -9.27
N LEU A 103 19.61 5.45 -9.64
CA LEU A 103 20.98 5.03 -9.35
C LEU A 103 21.95 6.07 -9.91
#